data_AF-A0AA39GV20-F1
#
_entry.id   AF-A0AA39GV20-F1
#
_cell.length_a   1.000
_cell.length_b   1.000
_cell.length_c   1.000
_cell.angle_alpha   90.00
_cell.angle_beta   90.00
_cell.angle_gamma   90.00
#
_symmetry.space_group_name_H-M   'P 1'
#
loop_
_entity.id
_entity.type
_entity.pdbx_description
1 polymer ?
#
loop_
_entity_poly.entity_id
_entity_poly.type
_entity_poly.pdbx_seq_one_letter_code
_entity_poly.pdbx_strand_id
1 'polypeptide(L)'
;MERAHCSPISAKVGNPARINCVCLFTREDGVVTISEDRVLRVYLKRETGQYWPSIHQPLLLVPTVVHLDEQSLRVFVGFVNG
;
A
#
# COMPACT_ATOMS: atom_id res chain seq x y z
N MET A 1 -7.68 -2.60 -19.51
CA MET A 1 -6.72 -3.15 -18.54
C MET A 1 -5.92 -1.96 -18.00
N GLU A 2 -6.53 -1.22 -17.08
CA GLU A 2 -5.96 0.02 -16.54
C GLU A 2 -4.95 -0.35 -15.46
N ARG A 3 -3.72 0.13 -15.56
CA ARG A 3 -2.62 -0.22 -14.65
C ARG A 3 -2.74 0.58 -13.36
N ALA A 4 -2.78 -0.09 -12.21
CA ALA A 4 -2.53 0.57 -10.92
C ALA A 4 -1.11 1.15 -10.95
N HIS A 5 -1.00 2.48 -10.91
CA HIS A 5 0.25 3.19 -11.11
C HIS A 5 0.98 3.33 -9.76
N CYS A 6 2.08 2.57 -9.54
CA CYS A 6 2.95 2.79 -8.39
C CYS A 6 3.76 4.07 -8.65
N SER A 7 3.41 5.14 -7.95
CA SER A 7 4.17 6.40 -7.98
C SER A 7 4.95 6.53 -6.67
N PRO A 8 6.21 7.02 -6.70
CA PRO A 8 6.93 7.40 -5.49
C PRO A 8 6.33 8.71 -4.97
N ILE A 9 5.21 8.62 -4.26
CA ILE A 9 4.54 9.76 -3.64
C ILE A 9 4.88 9.79 -2.15
N SER A 10 5.40 10.94 -1.71
CA SER A 10 5.56 11.31 -0.31
C SER A 10 4.17 11.55 0.32
N ALA A 11 3.34 10.52 0.35
CA ALA A 11 2.12 10.53 1.13
C ALA A 11 2.54 10.41 2.60
N LYS A 12 2.38 11.50 3.37
CA LYS A 12 2.58 11.51 4.84
C LYS A 12 1.46 10.71 5.52
N VAL A 13 1.39 9.41 5.23
CA VAL A 13 0.37 8.52 5.78
C VAL A 13 0.87 7.92 7.10
N GLY A 14 1.33 8.74 8.05
CA GLY A 14 1.75 8.31 9.39
C GLY A 14 2.62 7.03 9.45
N ASN A 15 3.35 6.68 8.39
CA ASN A 15 4.09 5.43 8.32
C ASN A 15 5.40 5.63 9.10
N PRO A 16 5.68 4.81 10.13
CA PRO A 16 6.88 4.96 10.94
C PRO A 16 8.17 4.61 10.19
N ALA A 17 8.06 3.99 9.02
CA ALA A 17 9.18 3.54 8.21
C ALA A 17 9.16 4.12 6.79
N ARG A 18 10.29 4.02 6.11
CA ARG A 18 10.41 4.41 4.69
C ARG A 18 9.46 3.55 3.86
N ILE A 19 8.67 4.21 3.04
CA ILE A 19 7.73 3.56 2.10
C ILE A 19 8.49 3.16 0.84
N ASN A 20 8.31 1.92 0.42
CA ASN A 20 8.95 1.34 -0.77
C ASN A 20 8.06 1.49 -2.01
N CYS A 21 6.75 1.28 -1.87
CA CYS A 21 5.77 1.54 -2.92
C CYS A 21 4.40 1.86 -2.30
N VAL A 22 3.60 2.62 -3.06
CA VAL A 22 2.23 3.01 -2.75
C VAL A 22 1.34 2.57 -3.90
N CYS A 23 0.19 1.98 -3.58
CA CYS A 23 -0.87 1.68 -4.53
C CYS A 23 -2.16 2.34 -4.05
N LEU A 24 -2.84 3.07 -4.93
CA LEU A 24 -4.14 3.68 -4.65
C LEU A 24 -5.23 2.75 -5.17
N PHE A 25 -6.34 2.67 -4.45
CA PHE A 25 -7.56 2.09 -5.01
C PHE A 25 -8.14 3.06 -6.05
N THR A 26 -8.56 2.55 -7.20
CA THR A 26 -9.15 3.38 -8.27
C THR A 26 -10.57 3.80 -7.94
N ARG A 27 -11.33 2.92 -7.27
CA ARG A 27 -12.76 3.15 -6.95
C ARG A 27 -13.01 3.61 -5.53
N GLU A 28 -12.06 3.39 -4.64
CA GLU A 28 -12.17 3.73 -3.23
C GLU A 28 -11.09 4.73 -2.87
N ASP A 29 -11.36 5.63 -1.91
CA ASP A 29 -10.35 6.51 -1.33
C ASP A 29 -9.44 5.71 -0.37
N GLY A 30 -8.85 4.62 -0.86
CA GLY A 30 -7.97 3.71 -0.13
C GLY A 30 -6.51 3.82 -0.60
N VAL A 31 -5.58 3.53 0.30
CA VAL A 31 -4.14 3.52 0.03
C VAL A 31 -3.53 2.25 0.60
N VAL A 32 -2.83 1.48 -0.23
CA VAL A 32 -1.94 0.39 0.20
C VAL A 32 -0.51 0.90 0.17
N THR A 33 0.24 0.65 1.23
CA THR A 33 1.68 0.93 1.29
C THR A 33 2.44 -0.31 1.71
N ILE A 34 3.63 -0.48 1.16
CA ILE A 34 4.64 -1.42 1.64
C ILE A 34 5.88 -0.63 2.09
N SER A 35 6.53 -1.05 3.17
CA SER A 35 7.64 -0.29 3.77
C SER A 35 8.80 -1.17 4.24
N GLU A 36 9.96 -0.54 4.46
CA GLU A 36 11.22 -1.18 4.86
C GLU A 36 11.11 -1.97 6.18
N ASP A 37 10.15 -1.62 7.05
CA ASP A 37 9.87 -2.33 8.30
C ASP A 37 9.15 -3.68 8.10
N ARG A 38 8.99 -4.13 6.85
CA ARG A 38 8.33 -5.38 6.46
C ARG A 38 6.86 -5.40 6.88
N VAL A 39 6.17 -4.31 6.62
CA VAL A 39 4.74 -4.20 6.86
C VAL A 39 4.03 -3.72 5.61
N LEU A 40 2.94 -4.38 5.26
CA LEU A 40 1.92 -3.85 4.37
C LEU A 40 0.85 -3.14 5.21
N ARG A 41 0.51 -1.91 4.83
CA ARG A 41 -0.54 -1.12 5.48
C ARG A 41 -1.62 -0.74 4.50
N VAL A 42 -2.87 -0.85 4.92
CA VAL A 42 -4.01 -0.29 4.19
C VAL A 42 -4.59 0.85 5.00
N TYR A 43 -4.74 1.99 4.35
CA TYR A 43 -5.35 3.18 4.90
C TYR A 43 -6.62 3.48 4.14
N LEU A 44 -7.69 3.77 4.86
CA LEU A 44 -8.95 4.20 4.28
C LEU A 44 -9.17 5.67 4.65
N LYS A 45 -9.51 6.49 3.67
CA LYS A 45 -9.94 7.86 3.91
C LYS A 45 -11.30 7.84 4.58
N ARG A 46 -11.44 8.64 5.64
CA ARG A 46 -12.73 8.89 6.29
C ARG A 46 -13.43 10.06 5.61
N GLU A 47 -14.70 10.25 5.97
CA GLU A 47 -15.50 11.40 5.51
C GLU A 47 -14.85 12.75 5.85
N THR A 48 -14.05 12.81 6.91
CA THR A 48 -13.27 13.99 7.31
C THR A 48 -12.07 14.28 6.41
N GLY A 49 -11.81 13.45 5.39
CA GLY A 49 -10.66 13.55 4.49
C GLY A 49 -9.36 12.98 5.06
N GLN A 50 -9.36 12.56 6.33
CA GLN A 50 -8.20 11.97 6.98
C GLN A 50 -8.09 10.47 6.70
N TYR A 51 -6.87 10.01 6.41
CA TYR A 51 -6.56 8.59 6.26
C TYR A 51 -6.25 7.94 7.61
N TRP A 52 -6.85 6.78 7.86
CA TRP A 52 -6.63 5.98 9.07
C TRP A 52 -6.10 4.59 8.73
N PRO A 53 -5.05 4.11 9.43
CA PRO A 53 -4.55 2.75 9.23
C PRO A 53 -5.65 1.76 9.64
N SER A 54 -6.14 1.02 8.66
CA SER A 54 -7.20 0.02 8.84
C SER A 54 -6.62 -1.39 8.88
N ILE A 55 -5.52 -1.64 8.17
CA ILE A 55 -4.82 -2.93 8.15
C ILE A 55 -3.33 -2.72 8.40
N HIS A 56 -2.75 -3.59 9.22
CA HIS A 56 -1.32 -3.73 9.44
C HIS A 56 -0.97 -5.21 9.31
N GLN A 57 -0.27 -5.56 8.22
CA GLN A 57 0.07 -6.93 7.89
C GLN A 57 1.60 -7.09 7.89
N PRO A 58 2.18 -7.80 8.87
CA PRO A 58 3.58 -8.17 8.84
C PRO A 58 3.91 -9.05 7.63
N LEU A 59 5.11 -8.86 7.09
CA LEU A 59 5.64 -9.56 5.94
C LEU A 59 6.94 -10.30 6.32
N LEU A 60 7.25 -11.36 5.58
CA LEU A 60 8.40 -12.21 5.87
C LEU A 60 9.74 -11.49 5.58
N LEU A 61 9.77 -10.74 4.48
CA LEU A 61 10.96 -10.07 3.95
C LEU A 61 10.65 -8.63 3.58
N VAL A 62 11.69 -7.87 3.25
CA VAL A 62 11.56 -6.49 2.78
C VAL A 62 10.82 -6.51 1.43
N PRO A 63 9.62 -5.88 1.36
CA PRO A 63 8.84 -5.83 0.13
C PRO A 63 9.41 -4.75 -0.80
N THR A 64 9.44 -5.03 -2.10
CA THR A 64 10.02 -4.14 -3.13
C THR A 64 8.96 -3.58 -4.08
N VAL A 65 7.90 -4.34 -4.33
CA VAL A 65 6.80 -3.95 -5.22
C VAL A 65 5.48 -4.52 -4.71
N VAL A 66 4.38 -3.83 -5.01
CA VAL A 66 3.03 -4.28 -4.69
C VAL A 66 2.12 -4.11 -5.91
N HIS A 67 1.22 -5.07 -6.12
CA HIS A 67 0.17 -5.01 -7.12
C HIS A 67 -1.18 -5.33 -6.48
N LEU A 68 -2.16 -4.47 -6.70
CA LEU A 68 -3.54 -4.66 -6.26
C LEU A 68 -4.39 -5.03 -7.47
N ASP A 69 -5.05 -6.18 -7.41
CA ASP A 69 -6.15 -6.52 -8.30
C ASP A 69 -7.47 -6.18 -7.62
N GLU A 70 -8.04 -5.04 -8.00
CA GLU A 70 -9.30 -4.54 -7.43
C GLU A 70 -10.51 -5.38 -7.82
N GLN A 71 -10.46 -6.16 -8.90
CA GLN A 71 -11.60 -7.00 -9.28
C GLN A 71 -11.75 -8.20 -8.33
N SER A 72 -10.63 -8.77 -7.88
CA SER A 72 -10.63 -9.91 -6.95
C SER A 72 -10.30 -9.53 -5.50
N LEU A 73 -10.04 -8.25 -5.22
CA LEU A 73 -9.57 -7.72 -3.94
C LEU A 73 -8.34 -8.47 -3.41
N ARG A 74 -7.39 -8.78 -4.31
CA ARG A 74 -6.14 -9.46 -3.97
C ARG A 74 -4.96 -8.52 -4.06
N VAL A 75 -4.05 -8.65 -3.10
CA VAL A 75 -2.78 -7.94 -3.10
C VAL A 75 -1.63 -8.93 -3.28
N PHE A 76 -0.77 -8.64 -4.24
CA PHE A 76 0.45 -9.37 -4.52
C PHE A 76 1.65 -8.52 -4.13
N VAL A 77 2.60 -9.11 -3.41
CA VAL A 77 3.79 -8.40 -2.91
C VAL A 77 5.03 -9.14 -3.40
N GLY A 78 5.91 -8.43 -4.09
CA GLY A 78 7.24 -8.92 -4.45
C GLY A 78 8.24 -8.56 -3.35
N PHE A 79 9.20 -9.46 -3.12
CA PHE A 79 10.21 -9.32 -2.08
C PHE A 79 11.59 -9.09 -2.68
N VAL A 80 12.53 -8.68 -1.83
CA VAL A 80 13.93 -8.39 -2.22
C VAL A 80 14.68 -9.60 -2.82
N ASN A 81 14.22 -10.83 -2.55
CA ASN A 81 14.86 -12.06 -3.02
C ASN A 81 14.32 -12.57 -4.37
N GLY A 82 13.44 -11.82 -5.04
CA GLY A 82 12.73 -12.27 -6.25
C GLY A 82 11.59 -13.22 -5.92
#